data_AF-A0A929F1V3-F1
#
_entry.id   AF-A0A929F1V3-F1
#
_cell.length_a   1.000
_cell.length_b   1.000
_cell.length_c   1.000
_cell.angle_alpha   90.00
_cell.angle_beta   90.00
_cell.angle_gamma   90.00
#
_symmetry.space_group_name_H-M   'P 1'
#
loop_
_entity.id
_entity.type
_entity.pdbx_description
1 polymer ?
#
loop_
_entity_poly.entity_id
_entity_poly.type
_entity_poly.pdbx_seq_one_letter_code
_entity_poly.pdbx_strand_id
1 'polypeptide(L)'
;MSIKLAKQCLFAVLLSASSMAMATIQEHTFSISGDNGETGTGSFTWDDAVVPDGSELAGFDMPAELLSISITISGGNVVGGSTSFVRGDCTQAVLQLTPNFINDINFWCDNGTNAIEGVETYSNILNSGSDGFSRLTFAPGTTAPAPPPAPATPVPTMSEWALITLAMLMAGIVFIRRKQLS
;
A
#
# COMPACT_ATOMS: atom_id res chain seq x y z
N MET A 1 49.65 -26.93 9.56
CA MET A 1 48.24 -26.89 10.02
C MET A 1 48.20 -25.95 11.21
N SER A 2 47.45 -24.84 11.32
CA SER A 2 46.18 -24.49 10.67
C SER A 2 45.82 -23.01 10.93
N ILE A 3 46.59 -22.04 10.43
CA ILE A 3 46.17 -20.61 10.46
C ILE A 3 45.23 -20.28 9.28
N LYS A 4 45.30 -21.05 8.19
CA LYS A 4 44.37 -20.94 7.05
C LYS A 4 42.94 -21.41 7.37
N LEU A 5 42.76 -22.27 8.38
CA LEU A 5 41.45 -22.84 8.75
C LEU A 5 40.60 -21.83 9.55
N ALA A 6 41.22 -20.99 10.38
CA ALA A 6 40.49 -20.03 11.22
C ALA A 6 39.85 -18.88 10.41
N LYS A 7 40.47 -18.47 9.30
CA LYS A 7 39.93 -17.42 8.41
C LYS A 7 38.75 -17.88 7.55
N GLN A 8 38.67 -19.17 7.24
CA GLN A 8 37.57 -19.74 6.44
C GLN A 8 36.30 -19.99 7.27
N CYS A 9 36.43 -20.30 8.57
CA CYS A 9 35.28 -20.42 9.45
C CYS A 9 34.58 -19.09 9.72
N LEU A 10 35.32 -17.96 9.78
CA LEU A 10 34.71 -16.65 10.05
C LEU A 10 33.87 -16.14 8.87
N PHE A 11 34.27 -16.44 7.62
CA PHE A 11 33.49 -16.08 6.43
C PHE A 11 32.22 -16.93 6.26
N ALA A 12 32.25 -18.21 6.66
CA ALA A 12 31.08 -19.08 6.58
C ALA A 12 29.99 -18.73 7.62
N VAL A 13 30.37 -18.18 8.78
CA VAL A 13 29.42 -17.77 9.84
C VAL A 13 28.78 -16.40 9.54
N LEU A 14 29.45 -15.53 8.77
CA LEU A 14 28.88 -14.24 8.33
C LEU A 14 27.89 -14.38 7.17
N LEU A 15 27.91 -15.49 6.42
CA LEU A 15 27.00 -15.78 5.31
C LEU A 15 25.71 -16.51 5.74
N SER A 16 25.62 -17.00 6.98
CA SER A 16 24.45 -17.73 7.50
C SER A 16 23.58 -16.93 8.47
N ALA A 17 23.94 -15.68 8.78
CA ALA A 17 23.18 -14.83 9.71
C ALA A 17 22.15 -13.91 9.02
N SER A 18 22.09 -13.89 7.70
CA SER A 18 21.05 -13.20 6.95
C SER A 18 20.04 -14.21 6.41
N SER A 19 19.31 -14.87 7.31
CA SER A 19 17.92 -15.16 6.97
C SER A 19 17.30 -13.79 6.74
N MET A 20 17.09 -13.41 5.48
CA MET A 20 16.19 -12.30 5.20
C MET A 20 14.91 -12.64 5.94
N ALA A 21 14.62 -11.92 7.02
CA ALA A 21 13.26 -11.90 7.54
C ALA A 21 12.44 -11.43 6.35
N MET A 22 11.72 -12.36 5.71
CA MET A 22 10.83 -12.00 4.62
C MET A 22 9.69 -11.26 5.30
N ALA A 23 9.85 -9.94 5.43
CA ALA A 23 8.75 -9.02 5.58
C ALA A 23 7.78 -9.37 4.47
N THR A 24 6.78 -10.17 4.81
CA THR A 24 5.77 -10.62 3.87
C THR A 24 4.70 -9.56 4.01
N ILE A 25 4.70 -8.60 3.08
CA ILE A 25 3.55 -7.71 2.96
C ILE A 25 2.36 -8.61 2.71
N GLN A 26 1.37 -8.56 3.58
CA GLN A 26 0.12 -9.29 3.42
C GLN A 26 -0.91 -8.35 2.82
N GLU A 27 -1.80 -8.90 2.02
CA GLU A 27 -3.01 -8.24 1.53
C GLU A 27 -4.22 -8.98 2.08
N HIS A 28 -5.15 -8.25 2.69
CA HIS A 28 -6.46 -8.77 3.05
C HIS A 28 -7.53 -8.12 2.18
N THR A 29 -8.41 -8.94 1.63
CA THR A 29 -9.57 -8.50 0.86
C THR A 29 -10.84 -8.59 1.70
N PHE A 30 -11.84 -7.79 1.36
CA PHE A 30 -13.17 -7.85 1.98
C PHE A 30 -14.23 -7.42 0.97
N SER A 31 -15.48 -7.74 1.28
CA SER A 31 -16.64 -7.34 0.50
C SER A 31 -17.56 -6.44 1.32
N ILE A 32 -18.37 -5.64 0.63
CA ILE A 32 -19.26 -4.66 1.24
C ILE A 32 -20.65 -4.85 0.64
N SER A 33 -21.67 -4.85 1.49
CA SER A 33 -23.07 -4.73 1.11
C SER A 33 -23.74 -3.59 1.88
N GLY A 34 -24.69 -2.90 1.27
CA GLY A 34 -25.45 -1.84 1.93
C GLY A 34 -26.95 -2.10 1.98
N ASP A 35 -27.62 -1.48 2.94
CA ASP A 35 -29.06 -1.61 3.16
C ASP A 35 -29.93 -0.90 2.12
N ASN A 36 -29.33 -0.07 1.24
CA ASN A 36 -30.01 0.59 0.13
C ASN A 36 -29.49 0.13 -1.24
N GLY A 37 -28.88 -1.06 -1.31
CA GLY A 37 -28.43 -1.67 -2.56
C GLY A 37 -27.00 -1.30 -2.96
N GLU A 38 -26.20 -0.77 -2.04
CA GLU A 38 -24.77 -0.63 -2.23
C GLU A 38 -24.09 -2.00 -2.31
N THR A 39 -23.11 -2.10 -3.19
CA THR A 39 -22.19 -3.23 -3.25
C THR A 39 -20.78 -2.71 -3.42
N GLY A 40 -19.81 -3.43 -2.85
CA GLY A 40 -18.43 -3.01 -2.91
C GLY A 40 -17.45 -4.09 -2.54
N THR A 41 -16.19 -3.75 -2.73
CA THR A 41 -15.05 -4.55 -2.29
C THR A 41 -13.96 -3.63 -1.80
N GLY A 42 -13.04 -4.19 -1.05
CA GLY A 42 -11.81 -3.49 -0.76
C GLY A 42 -10.68 -4.43 -0.42
N SER A 43 -9.49 -3.84 -0.32
CA SER A 43 -8.32 -4.49 0.23
C SER A 43 -7.47 -3.50 1.01
N PHE A 44 -6.64 -4.04 1.90
CA PHE A 44 -5.60 -3.29 2.58
C PHE A 44 -4.38 -4.18 2.76
N THR A 45 -3.22 -3.55 2.92
CA THR A 45 -1.94 -4.25 3.12
C THR A 45 -1.22 -3.80 4.37
N TRP A 46 -0.51 -4.71 5.02
CA TRP A 46 0.37 -4.43 6.15
C TRP A 46 1.67 -5.23 6.06
N ASP A 47 2.67 -4.82 6.84
CA ASP A 47 3.89 -5.59 7.01
C ASP A 47 3.73 -6.57 8.18
N ASP A 48 3.62 -7.86 7.85
CA ASP A 48 3.44 -8.94 8.83
C ASP A 48 4.68 -9.17 9.70
N ALA A 49 5.84 -8.64 9.30
CA ALA A 49 7.02 -8.63 10.18
C ALA A 49 6.91 -7.59 11.31
N VAL A 50 6.05 -6.58 11.17
CA VAL A 50 5.81 -5.54 12.18
C VAL A 50 4.59 -5.90 13.03
N VAL A 51 3.52 -6.37 12.40
CA VAL A 51 2.27 -6.80 13.08
C VAL A 51 2.08 -8.29 12.85
N PRO A 52 2.54 -9.16 13.76
CA PRO A 52 2.48 -10.60 13.60
C PRO A 52 1.05 -11.13 13.77
N ASP A 53 0.80 -12.33 13.23
CA ASP A 53 -0.45 -13.10 13.39
C ASP A 53 -1.00 -13.09 14.82
N GLY A 54 -2.31 -12.84 14.95
CA GLY A 54 -3.04 -12.74 16.20
C GLY A 54 -2.96 -11.35 16.88
N SER A 55 -2.28 -10.39 16.28
CA SER A 55 -2.19 -9.01 16.78
C SER A 55 -3.29 -8.13 16.19
N GLU A 56 -3.65 -7.06 16.89
CA GLU A 56 -4.49 -6.01 16.32
C GLU A 56 -3.66 -5.14 15.37
N LEU A 57 -4.17 -4.90 14.16
CA LEU A 57 -3.49 -4.08 13.15
C LEU A 57 -3.86 -2.59 13.26
N ALA A 58 -5.08 -2.32 13.73
CA ALA A 58 -5.57 -0.98 14.00
C ALA A 58 -6.66 -1.05 15.09
N GLY A 59 -6.62 -0.11 16.02
CA GLY A 59 -7.61 0.02 17.08
C GLY A 59 -8.08 1.46 17.22
N PHE A 60 -9.13 1.69 18.01
CA PHE A 60 -9.71 3.04 18.18
C PHE A 60 -8.68 4.09 18.62
N ASP A 61 -7.72 3.73 19.48
CA ASP A 61 -6.71 4.65 20.00
C ASP A 61 -5.29 4.40 19.45
N MET A 62 -5.16 3.60 18.39
CA MET A 62 -3.86 3.26 17.81
C MET A 62 -3.81 3.60 16.32
N PRO A 63 -2.73 4.26 15.84
CA PRO A 63 -2.59 4.54 14.42
C PRO A 63 -2.51 3.22 13.65
N ALA A 64 -3.39 3.04 12.65
CA ALA A 64 -3.39 1.84 11.82
C ALA A 64 -2.05 1.69 11.08
N GLU A 65 -1.34 0.58 11.22
CA GLU A 65 -0.08 0.31 10.51
C GLU A 65 -0.30 -0.23 9.08
N LEU A 66 -1.22 0.41 8.36
CA LEU A 66 -1.57 0.05 6.99
C LEU A 66 -0.63 0.75 6.00
N LEU A 67 -0.06 -0.05 5.10
CA LEU A 67 0.74 0.41 3.98
C LEU A 67 -0.14 0.92 2.83
N SER A 68 -1.30 0.29 2.62
CA SER A 68 -2.29 0.70 1.62
C SER A 68 -3.71 0.34 2.03
N ILE A 69 -4.68 1.05 1.47
CA ILE A 69 -6.12 0.79 1.54
C ILE A 69 -6.70 1.13 0.17
N SER A 70 -7.61 0.29 -0.31
CA SER A 70 -8.45 0.53 -1.47
C SER A 70 -9.84 0.02 -1.19
N ILE A 71 -10.84 0.91 -1.12
CA ILE A 71 -12.26 0.57 -0.96
C ILE A 71 -12.99 1.11 -2.17
N THR A 72 -13.86 0.30 -2.79
CA THR A 72 -14.75 0.74 -3.87
C THR A 72 -16.17 0.32 -3.56
N ILE A 73 -17.09 1.28 -3.63
CA ILE A 73 -18.52 1.07 -3.36
C ILE A 73 -19.31 1.65 -4.54
N SER A 74 -20.40 1.00 -4.90
CA SER A 74 -21.27 1.38 -6.00
C SER A 74 -22.74 1.11 -5.69
N GLY A 75 -23.64 1.84 -6.35
CA GLY A 75 -25.08 1.71 -6.16
C GLY A 75 -25.61 2.47 -4.94
N GLY A 76 -26.88 2.21 -4.62
CA GLY A 76 -27.59 2.81 -3.49
C GLY A 76 -27.42 4.33 -3.38
N ASN A 77 -27.04 4.78 -2.19
CA ASN A 77 -26.88 6.19 -1.84
C ASN A 77 -25.45 6.72 -2.08
N VAL A 78 -24.63 6.02 -2.86
CA VAL A 78 -23.33 6.57 -3.28
C VAL A 78 -23.56 7.76 -4.21
N VAL A 79 -23.06 8.93 -3.80
CA VAL A 79 -23.11 10.15 -4.61
C VAL A 79 -22.26 9.94 -5.86
N GLY A 80 -22.87 10.12 -7.04
CA GLY A 80 -22.24 9.83 -8.34
C GLY A 80 -22.35 8.37 -8.79
N GLY A 81 -23.02 7.50 -8.03
CA GLY A 81 -23.29 6.10 -8.36
C GLY A 81 -22.14 5.13 -8.07
N SER A 82 -20.90 5.61 -7.96
CA SER A 82 -19.75 4.85 -7.47
C SER A 82 -18.70 5.78 -6.86
N THR A 83 -17.97 5.27 -5.86
CA THR A 83 -16.92 5.99 -5.14
C THR A 83 -15.80 5.04 -4.76
N SER A 84 -14.59 5.57 -4.64
CA SER A 84 -13.43 4.85 -4.11
C SER A 84 -12.75 5.66 -3.02
N PHE A 85 -12.20 4.96 -2.03
CA PHE A 85 -11.36 5.53 -0.98
C PHE A 85 -9.99 4.86 -1.04
N VAL A 86 -8.95 5.68 -0.94
CA VAL A 86 -7.56 5.24 -0.81
C VAL A 86 -7.01 5.59 0.58
N ARG A 87 -5.81 5.09 0.90
CA ARG A 87 -5.16 5.34 2.20
C ARG A 87 -5.15 6.81 2.63
N GLY A 88 -4.96 7.74 1.69
CA GLY A 88 -4.93 9.18 1.97
C GLY A 88 -6.28 9.78 2.40
N ASP A 89 -7.39 9.10 2.09
CA ASP A 89 -8.74 9.53 2.45
C ASP A 89 -9.13 9.06 3.86
N CYS A 90 -8.38 8.11 4.43
CA CYS A 90 -8.74 7.43 5.67
C CYS A 90 -7.93 7.96 6.86
N THR A 91 -8.63 8.42 7.89
CA THR A 91 -8.02 8.94 9.12
C THR A 91 -7.88 7.89 10.22
N GLN A 92 -8.75 6.88 10.20
CA GLN A 92 -8.82 5.83 11.21
C GLN A 92 -9.33 4.51 10.62
N ALA A 93 -8.97 3.41 11.27
CA ALA A 93 -9.53 2.09 11.02
C ALA A 93 -9.56 1.28 12.32
N VAL A 94 -10.46 0.30 12.40
CA VAL A 94 -10.47 -0.75 13.43
C VAL A 94 -10.37 -2.08 12.70
N LEU A 95 -9.26 -2.80 12.90
CA LEU A 95 -8.90 -4.03 12.20
C LEU A 95 -8.38 -5.04 13.23
N GLN A 96 -9.28 -5.86 13.75
CA GLN A 96 -9.00 -6.70 14.91
C GLN A 96 -8.64 -8.14 14.54
N LEU A 97 -7.43 -8.53 14.98
CA LEU A 97 -6.79 -9.84 14.82
C LEU A 97 -6.37 -10.18 13.40
N THR A 98 -5.08 -10.01 13.12
CA THR A 98 -4.42 -10.60 11.95
C THR A 98 -4.48 -12.14 12.02
N PRO A 99 -4.43 -12.83 10.88
CA PRO A 99 -4.48 -12.27 9.53
C PRO A 99 -5.90 -12.11 9.01
N ASN A 100 -6.92 -12.66 9.66
CA ASN A 100 -8.25 -12.86 9.06
C ASN A 100 -9.29 -11.81 9.45
N PHE A 101 -8.97 -10.95 10.41
CA PHE A 101 -9.81 -9.85 10.89
C PHE A 101 -11.22 -10.30 11.27
N ILE A 102 -11.33 -11.48 11.89
CA ILE A 102 -12.60 -12.15 12.23
C ILE A 102 -13.37 -11.46 13.35
N ASN A 103 -12.78 -10.47 14.00
CA ASN A 103 -13.47 -9.70 15.03
C ASN A 103 -14.01 -8.37 14.54
N ASP A 104 -13.30 -7.66 13.65
CA ASP A 104 -13.78 -6.37 13.16
C ASP A 104 -13.03 -5.86 11.93
N ILE A 105 -13.78 -5.17 11.06
CA ILE A 105 -13.30 -4.35 9.95
C ILE A 105 -14.17 -3.09 9.86
N ASN A 106 -13.63 -1.96 10.31
CA ASN A 106 -14.24 -0.64 10.13
C ASN A 106 -13.22 0.40 9.65
N PHE A 107 -13.73 1.45 9.00
CA PHE A 107 -12.93 2.53 8.43
C PHE A 107 -13.62 3.87 8.60
N TRP A 108 -12.82 4.92 8.79
CA TRP A 108 -13.25 6.31 8.72
C TRP A 108 -12.50 6.95 7.57
N CYS A 109 -13.19 7.14 6.46
CA CYS A 109 -12.62 7.71 5.23
C CYS A 109 -13.54 8.76 4.62
N ASP A 110 -12.95 9.82 4.09
CA ASP A 110 -13.65 10.90 3.39
C ASP A 110 -12.82 11.33 2.18
N ASN A 111 -13.39 11.20 0.98
CA ASN A 111 -12.75 11.60 -0.27
C ASN A 111 -13.25 12.98 -0.78
N GLY A 112 -13.94 13.74 0.08
CA GLY A 112 -14.52 15.05 -0.18
C GLY A 112 -15.88 15.01 -0.89
N THR A 113 -16.36 13.84 -1.33
CA THR A 113 -17.68 13.68 -1.96
C THR A 113 -18.54 12.65 -1.23
N ASN A 114 -17.96 11.51 -0.89
CA ASN A 114 -18.60 10.50 -0.05
C ASN A 114 -17.73 10.28 1.18
N ALA A 115 -18.36 9.89 2.29
CA ALA A 115 -17.67 9.52 3.51
C ALA A 115 -18.20 8.20 4.05
N ILE A 116 -17.33 7.40 4.67
CA ILE A 116 -17.70 6.22 5.45
C ILE A 116 -17.20 6.40 6.88
N GLU A 117 -18.03 6.04 7.85
CA GLU A 117 -17.72 6.14 9.28
C GLU A 117 -18.04 4.82 9.97
N GLY A 118 -17.08 4.23 10.68
CA GLY A 118 -17.32 3.04 11.50
C GLY A 118 -18.29 3.34 12.65
N VAL A 119 -19.23 2.43 12.90
CA VAL A 119 -20.25 2.59 13.96
C VAL A 119 -20.37 1.39 14.88
N GLU A 120 -20.30 0.18 14.34
CA GLU A 120 -20.37 -1.09 15.06
C GLU A 120 -19.49 -2.09 14.34
N THR A 121 -19.25 -3.23 14.97
CA THR A 121 -18.47 -4.32 14.39
C THR A 121 -18.96 -4.67 12.99
N TYR A 122 -18.04 -4.60 12.02
CA TYR A 122 -18.29 -4.79 10.58
C TYR A 122 -19.26 -3.81 9.92
N SER A 123 -19.61 -2.72 10.59
CA SER A 123 -20.64 -1.80 10.14
C SER A 123 -20.12 -0.37 10.03
N ASN A 124 -20.21 0.20 8.83
CA ASN A 124 -19.98 1.63 8.60
C ASN A 124 -21.29 2.31 8.17
N ILE A 125 -21.35 3.63 8.34
CA ILE A 125 -22.36 4.49 7.72
C ILE A 125 -21.75 5.21 6.53
N LEU A 126 -22.38 5.10 5.37
CA LEU A 126 -22.10 5.90 4.19
C LEU A 126 -22.84 7.25 4.29
N ASN A 127 -22.14 8.35 4.05
CA ASN A 127 -22.67 9.71 3.98
C ASN A 127 -23.47 10.13 5.23
N SER A 128 -22.88 9.84 6.40
CA SER A 128 -23.38 10.22 7.72
C SER A 128 -23.75 11.71 7.75
N GLY A 129 -24.95 12.02 8.27
CA GLY A 129 -25.45 13.40 8.35
C GLY A 129 -26.12 13.96 7.09
N SER A 130 -26.31 13.15 6.04
CA SER A 130 -27.14 13.49 4.88
C SER A 130 -28.49 12.78 4.90
N ASP A 131 -29.49 13.32 4.19
CA ASP A 131 -30.83 12.70 4.04
C ASP A 131 -30.80 11.36 3.27
N GLY A 132 -29.64 10.95 2.75
CA GLY A 132 -29.41 9.70 2.03
C GLY A 132 -28.22 8.94 2.59
N PHE A 133 -28.22 8.64 3.89
CA PHE A 133 -27.22 7.74 4.47
C PHE A 133 -27.59 6.26 4.24
N SER A 134 -26.60 5.38 4.28
CA SER A 134 -26.80 3.93 4.23
C SER A 134 -25.91 3.23 5.24
N ARG A 135 -26.36 2.07 5.73
CA ARG A 135 -25.52 1.19 6.54
C ARG A 135 -24.83 0.18 5.65
N LEU A 136 -23.51 0.14 5.74
CA LEU A 136 -22.65 -0.77 5.03
C LEU A 136 -22.19 -1.89 5.96
N THR A 137 -22.39 -3.13 5.57
CA THR A 137 -21.85 -4.32 6.21
C THR A 137 -20.59 -4.78 5.48
N PHE A 138 -19.50 -4.97 6.22
CA PHE A 138 -18.23 -5.47 5.74
C PHE A 138 -18.15 -6.97 6.05
N ALA A 139 -17.79 -7.77 5.06
CA ALA A 139 -17.53 -9.20 5.24
C ALA A 139 -16.04 -9.46 4.98
N PRO A 140 -15.29 -9.94 5.99
CA PRO A 140 -13.90 -10.34 5.82
C PRO A 140 -13.75 -11.33 4.68
N GLY A 141 -12.70 -11.15 3.89
CA GLY A 141 -12.35 -12.03 2.79
C GLY A 141 -11.11 -12.85 3.12
N THR A 142 -10.16 -12.86 2.20
CA THR A 142 -8.98 -13.72 2.28
C THR A 142 -7.73 -12.89 2.50
N THR A 143 -6.79 -13.47 3.26
CA THR A 143 -5.44 -12.93 3.38
C THR A 143 -4.46 -13.77 2.57
N ALA A 144 -3.61 -13.10 1.81
CA ALA A 144 -2.52 -13.71 1.06
C ALA A 144 -1.33 -12.75 0.99
N PRO A 145 -0.12 -13.25 0.70
CA PRO A 145 1.01 -12.39 0.39
C PRO A 145 0.66 -11.41 -0.72
N ALA A 146 0.90 -10.13 -0.49
CA ALA A 146 0.66 -9.09 -1.47
C ALA A 146 1.52 -9.36 -2.72
N PRO A 147 0.99 -9.11 -3.93
CA PRO A 147 1.77 -9.22 -5.14
C PRO A 147 3.01 -8.31 -5.05
N PRO A 148 4.18 -8.74 -5.53
CA PRO A 148 5.32 -7.84 -5.63
C PRO A 148 4.90 -6.64 -6.49
N PRO A 149 5.33 -5.41 -6.13
CA PRO A 149 5.01 -4.23 -6.93
C PRO A 149 5.42 -4.49 -8.38
N ALA A 150 4.55 -4.14 -9.32
CA ALA A 150 4.83 -4.29 -10.74
C ALA A 150 6.22 -3.71 -11.03
N PRO A 151 7.09 -4.39 -11.81
CA PRO A 151 8.40 -3.88 -12.13
C PRO A 151 8.24 -2.46 -12.65
N ALA A 152 8.89 -1.49 -11.98
CA ALA A 152 8.89 -0.12 -12.46
C ALA A 152 9.28 -0.16 -13.94
N THR A 153 8.45 0.42 -14.82
CA THR A 153 8.82 0.55 -16.23
C THR A 153 10.20 1.20 -16.23
N PRO A 154 11.24 0.57 -16.81
CA PRO A 154 12.58 1.09 -16.74
C PRO A 154 12.54 2.53 -17.24
N VAL A 155 12.90 3.47 -16.36
CA VAL A 155 13.15 4.84 -16.79
C VAL A 155 14.19 4.73 -17.89
N PRO A 156 13.95 5.25 -19.10
CA PRO A 156 14.93 5.17 -20.18
C PRO A 156 16.19 5.89 -19.72
N THR A 157 17.18 5.13 -19.26
CA THR A 157 18.50 5.63 -18.94
C THR A 157 19.25 5.76 -20.26
N MET A 158 19.67 6.98 -20.60
CA MET A 158 20.62 7.14 -21.69
C MET A 158 21.88 6.37 -21.33
N SER A 159 22.43 5.59 -22.28
CA SER A 159 23.69 4.91 -22.05
C SER A 159 24.79 5.93 -21.71
N GLU A 160 25.78 5.53 -20.92
CA GLU A 160 26.93 6.39 -20.61
C GLU A 160 27.59 6.92 -21.89
N TRP A 161 27.63 6.10 -22.94
CA TRP A 161 28.11 6.49 -24.27
C TRP A 161 27.25 7.57 -24.93
N ALA A 162 25.92 7.51 -24.77
CA ALA A 162 25.01 8.53 -25.26
C ALA A 162 25.18 9.87 -24.50
N LEU A 163 25.50 9.83 -23.20
CA LEU A 163 25.83 11.02 -22.41
C LEU A 163 27.20 11.61 -22.80
N ILE A 164 28.22 10.77 -23.00
CA ILE A 164 29.55 11.21 -23.43
C ILE A 164 29.48 11.86 -24.82
N THR A 165 28.76 11.23 -25.76
CA THR A 165 28.59 11.80 -27.11
C THR A 165 27.85 13.13 -27.08
N LEU A 166 26.79 13.25 -26.28
CA LEU A 166 26.08 14.52 -26.10
C LEU A 166 26.97 15.61 -25.48
N ALA A 167 27.76 15.27 -24.46
CA ALA A 167 28.70 16.20 -23.83
C ALA A 167 29.76 16.71 -24.82
N MET A 168 30.30 15.81 -25.66
CA MET A 168 31.25 16.17 -26.71
C MET A 168 30.61 17.06 -27.79
N LEU A 169 29.35 16.79 -28.14
CA LEU A 169 28.61 17.60 -29.12
C LEU A 169 28.37 19.03 -28.61
N MET A 170 28.00 19.16 -27.34
CA MET A 170 27.83 20.47 -26.67
C MET A 170 29.16 21.23 -26.60
N ALA A 171 30.26 20.56 -26.24
CA ALA A 171 31.59 21.17 -26.23
C ALA A 171 32.03 21.63 -27.64
N GLY A 172 31.74 20.82 -28.67
CA GLY A 172 32.01 21.15 -30.06
C GLY A 172 31.26 22.40 -30.54
N ILE A 173 29.97 22.53 -30.21
CA ILE A 173 29.16 23.70 -30.56
C ILE A 173 29.73 24.98 -29.95
N VAL A 174 30.17 24.92 -28.68
CA VAL A 174 30.79 26.07 -28.00
C VAL A 174 32.12 26.44 -28.66
N PHE A 175 32.93 25.47 -29.05
CA PHE A 175 34.21 25.71 -29.73
C PHE A 175 34.03 26.33 -31.12
N ILE A 176 33.05 25.86 -31.88
CA ILE A 176 32.72 26.40 -33.21
C ILE A 176 32.22 27.84 -33.09
N ARG A 177 31.31 28.12 -32.14
CA ARG A 177 30.84 29.50 -31.89
C ARG A 177 31.96 30.44 -31.46
N ARG A 178 32.91 29.99 -30.65
CA ARG A 178 34.06 30.81 -30.24
C ARG A 178 35.00 31.15 -31.40
N LYS A 179 35.19 30.25 -32.36
CA LYS A 179 36.01 30.52 -33.56
C LYS A 179 35.31 31.41 -34.60
N GLN A 180 33.98 31.51 -34.57
CA GLN A 180 33.22 32.39 -35.47
C GLN A 180 33.12 33.84 -34.97
N LEU A 181 33.47 34.09 -33.71
CA LEU A 181 33.43 35.41 -33.05
C LEU A 181 34.83 36.04 -32.89
N SER A 182 35.88 35.39 -33.38
CA SER A 182 37.25 35.90 -33.48
C SER A 182 37.62 36.14 -34.93
#